data_AF-A0A5Q0H9G4-F1
#
_entry.id   AF-A0A5Q0H9G4-F1
#
_cell.length_a   1.000
_cell.length_b   1.000
_cell.length_c   1.000
_cell.angle_alpha   90.00
_cell.angle_beta   90.00
_cell.angle_gamma   90.00
#
_symmetry.space_group_name_H-M   'P 1'
#
loop_
_entity.id
_entity.type
_entity.pdbx_description
1 polymer ?
#
loop_
_entity_poly.entity_id
_entity_poly.type
_entity_poly.pdbx_seq_one_letter_code
_entity_poly.pdbx_strand_id
1 'polypeptide(L)'
;MAHRELHRDRTRAESFGSVARRYDRYRPGYPAALVDDLVAVGPTRVLDVGCGTGKVAAALVGRGLPVLGVEVDGRMAEVAGVWRPRPRPLPDPVAGSAAFSPAVRRVYRWERTLTADEWTGLASTVSDHLRLGPERLAGLLRELRVVVGSLGGGVRARCETTALLARRTDR
;
A
#
# COMPACT_ATOMS: atom_id res chain seq x y z
N MET A 1 8.09 25.89 -9.66
CA MET A 1 7.16 24.73 -9.69
C MET A 1 6.43 24.71 -8.35
N ALA A 2 5.15 25.11 -8.29
CA ALA A 2 4.40 25.12 -7.04
C ALA A 2 4.23 23.68 -6.54
N HIS A 3 4.80 23.37 -5.37
CA HIS A 3 4.64 22.09 -4.70
C HIS A 3 3.19 21.96 -4.21
N ARG A 4 2.31 21.40 -5.05
CA ARG A 4 0.93 21.10 -4.65
C ARG A 4 0.99 20.15 -3.46
N GLU A 5 0.28 20.47 -2.38
CA GLU A 5 0.23 19.59 -1.20
C GLU A 5 -0.15 18.17 -1.64
N LEU A 6 0.61 17.17 -1.16
CA LEU A 6 0.54 15.79 -1.63
C LEU A 6 -0.88 15.21 -1.56
N HIS A 7 -1.67 15.63 -0.57
CA HIS A 7 -3.06 15.21 -0.34
C HIS A 7 -4.08 15.86 -1.30
N ARG A 8 -3.69 16.87 -2.09
CA ARG A 8 -4.54 17.54 -3.11
C ARG A 8 -4.24 17.10 -4.54
N ASP A 9 -3.21 16.29 -4.76
CA ASP A 9 -2.84 15.76 -6.08
C ASP A 9 -3.69 14.53 -6.44
N ARG A 10 -4.91 14.78 -6.93
CA ARG A 10 -5.84 13.73 -7.40
C ARG A 10 -5.25 12.84 -8.49
N THR A 11 -4.50 13.40 -9.41
CA THR A 11 -3.86 12.64 -10.49
C THR A 11 -2.90 11.60 -9.92
N ARG A 12 -2.21 11.91 -8.82
CA ARG A 12 -1.37 10.93 -8.10
C ARG A 12 -2.21 9.93 -7.32
N ALA A 13 -3.25 10.36 -6.61
CA ALA A 13 -4.11 9.47 -5.82
C ALA A 13 -4.79 8.39 -6.69
N GLU A 14 -5.25 8.75 -7.89
CA GLU A 14 -5.97 7.85 -8.82
C GLU A 14 -5.03 7.17 -9.85
N SER A 15 -3.70 7.37 -9.72
CA SER A 15 -2.73 6.82 -10.68
C SER A 15 -2.61 5.30 -10.63
N PHE A 16 -3.05 4.67 -9.53
CA PHE A 16 -2.90 3.23 -9.32
C PHE A 16 -4.03 2.41 -9.95
N GLY A 17 -5.23 2.96 -10.12
CA GLY A 17 -6.37 2.16 -10.56
C GLY A 17 -6.23 1.60 -11.98
N SER A 18 -5.44 2.24 -12.85
CA SER A 18 -5.15 1.73 -14.20
C SER A 18 -4.38 0.41 -14.18
N VAL A 19 -3.74 0.09 -13.05
CA VAL A 19 -2.96 -1.13 -12.85
C VAL A 19 -3.41 -1.93 -11.63
N ALA A 20 -4.64 -1.74 -11.13
CA ALA A 20 -5.13 -2.30 -9.86
C ALA A 20 -4.89 -3.82 -9.71
N ARG A 21 -5.23 -4.63 -10.72
CA ARG A 21 -4.99 -6.09 -10.70
C ARG A 21 -3.51 -6.45 -10.65
N ARG A 22 -2.66 -5.67 -11.34
CA ARG A 22 -1.21 -5.85 -11.32
C ARG A 22 -0.62 -5.42 -9.98
N TYR A 23 -1.13 -4.32 -9.44
CA TYR A 23 -0.81 -3.86 -8.10
C TYR A 23 -1.08 -4.98 -7.09
N ASP A 24 -2.29 -5.53 -7.10
CA ASP A 24 -2.65 -6.62 -6.19
C ASP A 24 -1.76 -7.86 -6.39
N ARG A 25 -1.51 -8.27 -7.62
CA ARG A 25 -0.70 -9.46 -7.88
C ARG A 25 0.75 -9.36 -7.38
N TYR A 26 1.40 -8.21 -7.58
CA TYR A 26 2.87 -8.12 -7.40
C TYR A 26 3.32 -7.32 -6.19
N ARG A 27 2.48 -6.42 -5.65
CA ARG A 27 2.79 -5.74 -4.39
C ARG A 27 2.70 -6.74 -3.24
N PRO A 28 3.67 -6.73 -2.32
CA PRO A 28 3.63 -7.64 -1.20
C PRO A 28 2.44 -7.34 -0.29
N GLY A 29 1.97 -8.38 0.40
CA GLY A 29 1.16 -8.22 1.59
C GLY A 29 1.97 -7.64 2.75
N TYR A 30 1.29 -7.46 3.87
CA TYR A 30 1.91 -6.96 5.09
C TYR A 30 2.51 -8.11 5.92
N PRO A 31 3.59 -7.87 6.69
CA PRO A 31 4.15 -8.89 7.57
C PRO A 31 3.11 -9.41 8.57
N ALA A 32 3.07 -10.73 8.79
CA ALA A 32 2.13 -11.33 9.74
C ALA A 32 2.27 -10.71 11.15
N ALA A 33 3.50 -10.45 11.60
CA ALA A 33 3.76 -9.81 12.88
C ALA A 33 3.12 -8.41 13.03
N LEU A 34 3.04 -7.62 11.96
CA LEU A 34 2.31 -6.35 12.00
C LEU A 34 0.81 -6.60 12.19
N VAL A 35 0.25 -7.56 11.46
CA VAL A 35 -1.18 -7.91 11.54
C VAL A 35 -1.51 -8.45 12.93
N ASP A 36 -0.66 -9.30 13.49
CA ASP A 36 -0.77 -9.85 14.84
C ASP A 36 -0.75 -8.75 15.90
N ASP A 37 0.19 -7.80 15.80
CA ASP A 37 0.26 -6.65 16.70
C ASP A 37 -1.01 -5.78 16.64
N LEU A 38 -1.59 -5.59 15.45
CA LEU A 38 -2.84 -4.86 15.28
C LEU A 38 -4.04 -5.61 15.89
N VAL A 39 -4.09 -6.93 15.76
CA VAL A 39 -5.12 -7.78 16.39
C VAL A 39 -4.98 -7.76 17.92
N ALA A 40 -3.75 -7.77 18.44
CA ALA A 40 -3.47 -7.75 19.88
C ALA A 40 -3.93 -6.46 20.58
N VAL A 41 -4.19 -5.37 19.83
CA VAL A 41 -4.85 -4.16 20.37
C VAL A 41 -6.28 -4.45 20.84
N GLY A 42 -6.89 -5.55 20.40
CA GLY A 42 -8.26 -5.94 20.72
C GLY A 42 -9.35 -5.06 20.07
N PRO A 43 -9.23 -4.68 18.78
CA PRO A 43 -10.28 -3.90 18.13
C PRO A 43 -11.54 -4.74 17.92
N THR A 44 -12.72 -4.13 18.12
CA THR A 44 -14.00 -4.77 17.79
C THR A 44 -14.45 -4.51 16.37
N ARG A 45 -13.98 -3.42 15.74
CA ARG A 45 -14.18 -3.03 14.34
C ARG A 45 -12.99 -2.23 13.83
N VAL A 46 -12.68 -2.36 12.55
CA VAL A 46 -11.55 -1.67 11.90
C VAL A 46 -12.05 -0.83 10.73
N LEU A 47 -11.48 0.37 10.58
CA LEU A 47 -11.62 1.21 9.39
C LEU A 47 -10.26 1.29 8.70
N ASP A 48 -10.18 0.83 7.44
CA ASP A 48 -9.00 0.89 6.59
C ASP A 48 -9.16 2.02 5.57
N VAL A 49 -8.53 3.16 5.81
CA VAL A 49 -8.66 4.37 4.99
C VAL A 49 -7.58 4.39 3.91
N GLY A 50 -7.98 4.48 2.64
CA GLY A 50 -7.08 4.30 1.51
C GLY A 50 -6.67 2.84 1.36
N CYS A 51 -7.63 1.92 1.47
CA CYS A 51 -7.36 0.48 1.54
C CYS A 51 -6.79 -0.10 0.24
N GLY A 52 -6.82 0.65 -0.87
CA GLY A 52 -6.30 0.23 -2.16
C GLY A 52 -6.97 -1.06 -2.64
N THR A 53 -6.18 -2.10 -2.85
CA THR A 53 -6.63 -3.43 -3.28
C THR A 53 -7.03 -4.33 -2.11
N GLY A 54 -7.08 -3.80 -0.88
CA GLY A 54 -7.59 -4.50 0.29
C GLY A 54 -6.59 -5.43 0.98
N LYS A 55 -5.29 -5.29 0.75
CA LYS A 55 -4.27 -6.21 1.30
C LYS A 55 -4.23 -6.26 2.83
N VAL A 56 -4.33 -5.11 3.51
CA VAL A 56 -4.43 -5.07 4.98
C VAL A 56 -5.75 -5.66 5.43
N ALA A 57 -6.85 -5.20 4.83
CA ALA A 57 -8.20 -5.66 5.14
C ALA A 57 -8.32 -7.19 5.03
N ALA A 58 -7.83 -7.80 3.96
CA ALA A 58 -7.84 -9.24 3.77
C ALA A 58 -7.07 -9.98 4.89
N ALA A 59 -5.91 -9.45 5.30
CA ALA A 59 -5.13 -10.05 6.38
C ALA A 59 -5.84 -9.97 7.74
N LEU A 60 -6.48 -8.84 8.05
CA LEU A 60 -7.23 -8.65 9.30
C LEU A 60 -8.54 -9.46 9.31
N VAL A 61 -9.26 -9.52 8.19
CA VAL A 61 -10.44 -10.38 8.01
C VAL A 61 -10.06 -11.85 8.19
N GLY A 62 -8.90 -12.26 7.65
CA GLY A 62 -8.35 -13.60 7.89
C GLY A 62 -8.07 -13.91 9.37
N ARG A 63 -8.01 -12.89 10.24
CA ARG A 63 -7.92 -13.02 11.71
C ARG A 63 -9.23 -12.72 12.44
N GLY A 64 -10.35 -12.74 11.72
CA GLY A 64 -11.70 -12.61 12.29
C GLY A 64 -12.13 -11.19 12.62
N LEU A 65 -11.39 -10.17 12.20
CA LEU A 65 -11.77 -8.78 12.44
C LEU A 65 -12.74 -8.26 11.36
N PRO A 66 -13.83 -7.58 11.77
CA PRO A 66 -14.68 -6.88 10.82
C PRO A 66 -13.99 -5.59 10.36
N VAL A 67 -13.73 -5.49 9.05
CA VAL A 67 -13.03 -4.36 8.43
C VAL A 67 -13.96 -3.63 7.46
N LEU A 68 -14.02 -2.30 7.59
CA LEU A 68 -14.59 -1.41 6.59
C LEU A 68 -13.45 -0.74 5.81
N GLY A 69 -13.30 -1.09 4.53
CA GLY A 69 -12.32 -0.45 3.64
C GLY A 69 -12.90 0.77 2.92
N VAL A 70 -12.10 1.83 2.79
CA VAL A 70 -12.43 3.05 2.05
C VAL A 70 -11.38 3.34 1.01
N GLU A 71 -11.78 3.49 -0.26
CA GLU A 71 -10.88 3.78 -1.37
C GLU A 71 -11.52 4.78 -2.32
N VAL A 72 -10.70 5.73 -2.83
CA VAL A 72 -11.15 6.78 -3.74
C VAL A 72 -11.19 6.30 -5.19
N ASP A 73 -10.24 5.45 -5.60
CA ASP A 73 -10.23 4.87 -6.94
C ASP A 73 -11.10 3.61 -7.00
N GLY A 74 -12.23 3.71 -7.71
CA GLY A 74 -13.18 2.61 -7.84
C GLY A 74 -12.59 1.32 -8.41
N ARG A 75 -11.52 1.40 -9.23
CA ARG A 75 -10.86 0.21 -9.82
C ARG A 75 -10.02 -0.54 -8.79
N MET A 76 -9.41 0.19 -7.85
CA MET A 76 -8.71 -0.41 -6.71
C MET A 76 -9.73 -1.06 -5.76
N ALA A 77 -10.81 -0.34 -5.45
CA ALA A 77 -11.90 -0.83 -4.59
C ALA A 77 -12.62 -2.06 -5.16
N GLU A 78 -12.72 -2.17 -6.49
CA GLU A 78 -13.26 -3.35 -7.17
C GLU A 78 -12.43 -4.61 -6.88
N VAL A 79 -11.10 -4.48 -6.92
CA VAL A 79 -10.21 -5.60 -6.55
C VAL A 79 -10.37 -5.96 -5.07
N ALA A 80 -10.63 -4.99 -4.20
CA ALA A 80 -10.84 -5.21 -2.77
C ALA A 80 -12.21 -5.84 -2.42
N GLY A 81 -13.20 -5.84 -3.31
CA GLY A 81 -14.54 -6.44 -3.06
C GLY A 81 -15.68 -5.46 -2.67
N VAL A 82 -15.52 -4.17 -3.00
CA VAL A 82 -16.50 -3.04 -2.98
C VAL A 82 -17.20 -2.65 -1.66
N TRP A 83 -16.89 -1.42 -1.20
CA TRP A 83 -17.83 -0.42 -0.63
C TRP A 83 -17.39 1.01 -1.05
N ARG A 84 -18.31 1.99 -1.10
CA ARG A 84 -18.05 3.41 -1.49
C ARG A 84 -18.53 4.43 -0.44
N PRO A 85 -17.64 5.29 0.09
CA PRO A 85 -18.04 6.59 0.64
C PRO A 85 -17.53 7.76 -0.21
N ARG A 86 -18.22 8.92 -0.06
CA ARG A 86 -17.80 10.19 -0.65
C ARG A 86 -16.61 10.77 0.14
N PRO A 87 -15.53 11.25 -0.50
CA PRO A 87 -14.42 11.85 0.21
C PRO A 87 -14.78 13.26 0.70
N ARG A 88 -14.47 13.53 1.97
CA ARG A 88 -14.20 14.89 2.47
C ARG A 88 -12.69 14.95 2.76
N PRO A 89 -11.97 16.04 2.44
CA PRO A 89 -10.56 16.14 2.80
C PRO A 89 -10.44 16.10 4.32
N LEU A 90 -9.59 15.22 4.85
CA LEU A 90 -9.13 15.28 6.23
C LEU A 90 -7.66 15.73 6.21
N PRO A 91 -7.25 16.67 7.07
CA PRO A 91 -5.84 16.88 7.37
C PRO A 91 -5.24 15.59 7.95
N ASP A 92 -3.91 15.52 8.06
CA ASP A 92 -3.25 14.44 8.80
C ASP A 92 -3.93 14.31 10.18
N PRO A 93 -4.65 13.19 10.43
CA PRO A 93 -5.51 13.13 11.61
C PRO A 93 -4.71 12.93 12.89
N VAL A 94 -3.42 12.56 12.78
CA VAL A 94 -2.59 12.13 13.91
C VAL A 94 -1.51 13.16 14.21
N ALA A 95 -0.81 13.69 13.20
CA ALA A 95 0.31 14.59 13.44
C ALA A 95 -0.16 15.93 14.03
N GLY A 96 0.26 16.23 15.26
CA GLY A 96 -0.10 17.46 15.97
C GLY A 96 -1.52 17.49 16.53
N SER A 97 -2.28 16.39 16.41
CA SER A 97 -3.63 16.29 16.95
C SER A 97 -3.59 16.00 18.46
N ALA A 98 -4.19 16.88 19.26
CA ALA A 98 -4.39 16.63 20.69
C ALA A 98 -5.37 15.45 20.97
N ALA A 99 -6.09 15.00 19.95
CA ALA A 99 -7.02 13.87 20.03
C ALA A 99 -6.32 12.50 20.04
N PHE A 100 -5.00 12.45 19.84
CA PHE A 100 -4.22 11.22 19.86
C PHE A 100 -3.02 11.34 20.80
N SER A 101 -2.63 10.21 21.40
CA SER A 101 -1.39 10.08 22.15
C SER A 101 -0.20 10.31 21.21
N PRO A 102 0.99 10.61 21.76
CA PRO A 102 2.21 10.54 20.96
C PRO A 102 2.29 9.20 20.21
N ALA A 103 2.65 9.27 18.93
CA ALA A 103 2.74 8.09 18.09
C ALA A 103 3.97 7.25 18.46
N VAL A 104 3.76 5.95 18.61
CA VAL A 104 4.80 4.96 18.81
C VAL A 104 5.16 4.36 17.45
N ARG A 105 6.44 4.45 17.09
CA ARG A 105 6.95 3.83 15.85
C ARG A 105 7.29 2.36 16.08
N ARG A 106 6.85 1.51 15.17
CA ARG A 106 7.22 0.09 15.06
C ARG A 106 7.72 -0.21 13.65
N VAL A 107 8.72 -1.08 13.55
CA VAL A 107 9.39 -1.40 12.29
C VAL A 107 9.44 -2.91 12.12
N TYR A 108 8.91 -3.39 11.02
CA TYR A 108 8.84 -4.82 10.67
C TYR A 108 9.70 -5.06 9.44
N ARG A 109 10.80 -5.79 9.62
CA ARG A 109 11.73 -6.13 8.55
C ARG A 109 11.49 -7.54 8.09
N TRP A 110 11.56 -7.74 6.78
CA TRP A 110 11.33 -9.03 6.17
C TRP A 110 12.05 -9.10 4.82
N GLU A 111 12.29 -10.31 4.34
CA GLU A 111 12.96 -10.54 3.07
C GLU A 111 12.06 -11.36 2.14
N ARG A 112 12.23 -11.16 0.84
CA ARG A 112 11.67 -12.05 -0.18
C ARG A 112 12.62 -12.18 -1.35
N THR A 113 12.54 -13.33 -2.01
CA THR A 113 13.21 -13.56 -3.28
C THR A 113 12.18 -13.45 -4.39
N LEU A 114 12.50 -12.66 -5.41
CA LEU A 114 11.64 -12.39 -6.55
C LEU A 114 12.30 -12.94 -7.80
N THR A 115 11.54 -13.63 -8.63
CA THR A 115 11.93 -13.92 -10.02
C THR A 115 12.02 -12.62 -10.83
N ALA A 116 12.65 -12.68 -12.01
CA ALA A 116 12.66 -11.55 -12.94
C ALA A 116 11.23 -11.04 -13.29
N ASP A 117 10.26 -11.94 -13.41
CA ASP A 117 8.87 -11.58 -13.71
C ASP A 117 8.15 -10.95 -12.52
N GLU A 118 8.40 -11.44 -11.30
CA GLU A 118 7.83 -10.81 -10.10
C GLU A 118 8.47 -9.45 -9.83
N TRP A 119 9.78 -9.31 -10.06
CA TRP A 119 10.49 -8.04 -9.93
C TRP A 119 9.98 -6.99 -10.91
N THR A 120 9.84 -7.36 -12.19
CA THR A 120 9.32 -6.44 -13.22
C THR A 120 7.83 -6.18 -13.08
N GLY A 121 7.06 -7.18 -12.65
CA GLY A 121 5.68 -7.03 -12.21
C GLY A 121 5.55 -5.97 -11.13
N LEU A 122 6.36 -6.05 -10.06
CA LEU A 122 6.41 -5.03 -9.01
C LEU A 122 6.83 -3.66 -9.54
N ALA A 123 7.91 -3.59 -10.32
CA ALA A 123 8.45 -2.33 -10.85
C ALA A 123 7.40 -1.58 -11.68
N SER A 124 6.54 -2.31 -12.41
CA SER A 124 5.46 -1.72 -13.19
C SER A 124 4.25 -1.22 -12.38
N THR A 125 4.33 -1.23 -11.05
CA THR A 125 3.31 -0.68 -10.12
C THR A 125 3.84 0.53 -9.34
N VAL A 126 5.07 0.96 -9.61
CA VAL A 126 5.69 2.13 -8.99
C VAL A 126 5.21 3.38 -9.71
N SER A 127 4.70 4.36 -8.96
CA SER A 127 4.08 5.58 -9.52
C SER A 127 4.98 6.31 -10.51
N ASP A 128 6.28 6.38 -10.22
CA ASP A 128 7.24 7.09 -11.07
C ASP A 128 7.47 6.34 -12.39
N HIS A 129 7.43 5.00 -12.35
CA HIS A 129 7.51 4.17 -13.55
C HIS A 129 6.25 4.24 -14.39
N LEU A 130 5.07 4.28 -13.76
CA LEU A 130 3.79 4.48 -14.45
C LEU A 130 3.74 5.82 -15.19
N ARG A 131 4.47 6.84 -14.72
CA ARG A 131 4.56 8.15 -15.35
C ARG A 131 5.54 8.22 -16.53
N LEU A 132 6.33 7.18 -16.79
CA LEU A 132 7.28 7.16 -17.92
C LEU A 132 6.60 7.09 -19.28
N GLY A 133 5.31 6.72 -19.33
CA GLY A 133 4.61 6.36 -20.56
C GLY A 133 4.89 4.91 -20.99
N PRO A 134 4.04 4.34 -21.85
CA PRO A 134 4.03 2.90 -22.14
C PRO A 134 5.31 2.40 -22.79
N GLU A 135 5.87 3.13 -23.76
CA GLU A 135 7.08 2.72 -24.49
C GLU A 135 8.31 2.68 -23.59
N ARG A 136 8.56 3.75 -22.83
CA ARG A 136 9.69 3.85 -21.90
C ARG A 136 9.56 2.84 -20.77
N LEU A 137 8.35 2.62 -20.25
CA LEU A 137 8.09 1.58 -19.27
C LEU A 137 8.40 0.19 -19.85
N ALA A 138 7.92 -0.12 -21.05
CA ALA A 138 8.19 -1.42 -21.69
C ALA A 138 9.69 -1.65 -21.92
N GLY A 139 10.43 -0.63 -22.35
CA GLY A 139 11.88 -0.67 -22.48
C GLY A 139 12.57 -0.95 -21.14
N LEU A 140 12.25 -0.17 -20.10
CA LEU A 140 12.79 -0.39 -18.75
C LEU A 140 12.55 -1.82 -18.25
N LEU A 141 11.32 -2.32 -18.36
CA LEU A 141 10.98 -3.66 -17.89
C LEU A 141 11.72 -4.76 -18.66
N ARG A 142 11.97 -4.57 -19.96
CA ARG A 142 12.75 -5.51 -20.77
C ARG A 142 14.20 -5.59 -20.29
N GLU A 143 14.85 -4.43 -20.15
CA GLU A 143 16.24 -4.36 -19.67
C GLU A 143 16.38 -4.93 -18.26
N LEU A 144 15.43 -4.65 -17.37
CA LEU A 144 15.42 -5.23 -16.02
C LEU A 144 15.37 -6.76 -16.05
N ARG A 145 14.59 -7.39 -16.96
CA ARG A 145 14.60 -8.86 -17.08
C ARG A 145 15.95 -9.40 -17.53
N VAL A 146 16.57 -8.76 -18.51
CA VAL A 146 17.90 -9.16 -19.02
C VAL A 146 18.94 -9.10 -17.91
N VAL A 147 18.98 -7.99 -17.17
CA VAL A 147 19.92 -7.80 -16.06
C VAL A 147 19.67 -8.79 -14.93
N VAL A 148 18.43 -9.01 -14.51
CA VAL A 148 18.13 -10.01 -13.47
C VAL A 148 18.53 -11.40 -13.94
N GLY A 149 18.26 -11.75 -15.21
CA GLY A 149 18.67 -13.01 -15.81
C GLY A 149 20.18 -13.22 -15.77
N SER A 150 20.98 -12.21 -16.12
CA SER A 150 22.45 -12.30 -16.09
C SER A 150 23.04 -12.36 -14.68
N LEU A 151 22.31 -11.90 -13.66
CA LEU A 151 22.73 -11.89 -12.26
C LEU A 151 22.19 -13.09 -11.45
N GLY A 152 21.78 -14.17 -12.11
CA GLY A 152 21.33 -15.40 -11.44
C GLY A 152 19.82 -15.56 -11.33
N GLY A 153 19.04 -14.75 -12.05
CA GLY A 153 17.60 -14.96 -12.28
C GLY A 153 16.67 -14.53 -11.15
N GLY A 154 17.20 -14.06 -10.02
CA GLY A 154 16.42 -13.66 -8.86
C GLY A 154 16.94 -12.41 -8.15
N VAL A 155 16.02 -11.66 -7.56
CA VAL A 155 16.29 -10.47 -6.74
C VAL A 155 15.90 -10.77 -5.30
N ARG A 156 16.89 -10.73 -4.40
CA ARG A 156 16.63 -10.73 -2.94
C ARG A 156 16.30 -9.31 -2.50
N ALA A 157 15.04 -9.06 -2.20
CA ALA A 157 14.55 -7.78 -1.72
C ALA A 157 14.46 -7.80 -0.19
N ARG A 158 15.19 -6.87 0.45
CA ARG A 158 14.97 -6.51 1.86
C ARG A 158 13.87 -5.49 1.92
N CYS A 159 12.85 -5.78 2.70
CA CYS A 159 11.66 -4.96 2.81
C CYS A 159 11.46 -4.52 4.26
N GLU A 160 10.86 -3.35 4.41
CA GLU A 160 10.53 -2.77 5.70
C GLU A 160 9.12 -2.21 5.64
N THR A 161 8.34 -2.49 6.68
CA THR A 161 7.07 -1.84 6.95
C THR A 161 7.20 -1.05 8.23
N THR A 162 6.95 0.26 8.17
CA THR A 162 6.92 1.12 9.35
C THR A 162 5.47 1.43 9.71
N ALA A 163 5.10 1.19 10.97
CA ALA A 163 3.81 1.56 11.54
C ALA A 163 3.99 2.69 12.56
N LEU A 164 3.10 3.68 12.51
CA LEU A 164 2.95 4.71 13.53
C LEU A 164 1.63 4.46 14.26
N LEU A 165 1.70 4.13 15.55
CA LEU A 165 0.55 3.73 16.35
C LEU A 165 0.27 4.79 17.40
N ALA A 166 -0.97 5.26 17.49
CA ALA A 166 -1.40 6.20 18.52
C ALA A 166 -2.77 5.79 19.06
N ARG A 167 -3.04 6.11 20.32
CA ARG A 167 -4.36 5.91 20.94
C ARG A 167 -5.12 7.22 20.93
N ARG A 168 -6.43 7.16 20.65
CA ARG A 168 -7.32 8.31 20.82
C ARG A 168 -7.38 8.69 22.31
N THR A 169 -7.22 9.97 22.64
CA THR A 169 -7.11 10.49 24.02
C THR A 169 -8.45 10.85 24.64
N ASP A 170 -9.47 11.15 23.84
CA ASP A 170 -10.85 11.32 24.27
C ASP A 170 -11.56 9.95 24.31
N ARG A 171 -11.39 9.26 25.44
CA ARG A 171 -12.34 8.27 25.94
C ARG A 171 -12.74 8.63 27.35
#